data_AF-A0A6P0XV39-F1
#
_entry.id   AF-A0A6P0XV39-F1
#
_cell.length_a   1.000
_cell.length_b   1.000
_cell.length_c   1.000
_cell.angle_alpha   90.00
_cell.angle_beta   90.00
_cell.angle_gamma   90.00
#
_symmetry.space_group_name_H-M   'P 1'
#
loop_
_entity.id
_entity.type
_entity.pdbx_description
1 polymer ?
#
loop_
_entity_poly.entity_id
_entity_poly.type
_entity_poly.pdbx_seq_one_letter_code
_entity_poly.pdbx_strand_id
1 'polypeptide(L)'
;EEYKFPGIYRDKKIWFDTERLDCYAWEVDDSTIILWITYKGMPDLYIYEMINISPDNNHRARTWHWFNNHQIVKRTIIKEERVG
;
A
#
# COMPACT_ATOMS: atom_id res chain seq x y z
N GLU A 1 15.15 -6.39 17.46
CA GLU A 1 15.45 -6.93 16.11
C GLU A 1 15.17 -5.82 15.11
N GLU A 2 16.13 -5.46 14.26
CA GLU A 2 15.97 -4.40 13.25
C GLU A 2 15.60 -5.05 11.92
N TYR A 3 14.37 -4.84 11.45
CA TYR A 3 13.92 -5.36 10.16
C TYR A 3 14.16 -4.29 9.09
N LYS A 4 15.02 -4.60 8.13
CA LYS A 4 15.25 -3.74 6.95
C LYS A 4 14.32 -4.18 5.82
N PHE A 5 13.55 -3.25 5.30
CA PHE A 5 12.69 -3.44 4.13
C PHE A 5 13.24 -2.59 2.98
N PRO A 6 14.33 -3.02 2.32
CA PRO A 6 14.93 -2.24 1.25
C PRO A 6 13.95 -2.11 0.08
N GLY A 7 13.68 -0.86 -0.32
CA GLY A 7 12.89 -0.55 -1.51
C GLY A 7 13.79 -0.12 -2.68
N ILE A 8 13.48 -0.59 -3.89
CA ILE A 8 14.19 -0.19 -5.12
C ILE A 8 13.28 0.75 -5.92
N TYR A 9 13.74 1.97 -6.16
CA TYR A 9 13.04 2.89 -7.06
C TYR A 9 13.38 2.60 -8.52
N ARG A 10 12.37 2.32 -9.34
CA ARG A 10 12.47 2.15 -10.80
C ARG A 10 11.14 2.45 -11.46
N ASP A 11 11.15 3.05 -12.64
CA ASP A 11 9.95 3.29 -13.45
C ASP A 11 8.82 4.00 -12.70
N LYS A 12 9.16 5.04 -11.93
CA LYS A 12 8.23 5.82 -11.08
C LYS A 12 7.51 4.99 -10.01
N LYS A 13 8.08 3.84 -9.64
CA LYS A 13 7.58 2.95 -8.61
C LYS A 13 8.68 2.66 -7.59
N ILE A 14 8.29 2.52 -6.33
CA ILE A 14 9.14 1.92 -5.31
C ILE A 14 8.72 0.46 -5.16
N TRP A 15 9.62 -0.46 -5.45
CA TRP A 15 9.40 -1.90 -5.35
C TRP A 15 9.94 -2.41 -4.03
N PHE A 16 9.18 -3.24 -3.33
CA PHE A 16 9.63 -3.93 -2.14
C PHE A 16 9.51 -5.44 -2.39
N ASP A 17 10.63 -6.11 -2.23
CA ASP A 17 10.72 -7.55 -2.33
C ASP A 17 11.19 -8.08 -0.98
N THR A 18 10.29 -8.73 -0.26
CA THR A 18 10.58 -9.30 1.07
C THR A 18 10.40 -10.81 1.02
N GLU A 19 10.74 -11.50 2.11
CA GLU A 19 10.50 -12.95 2.20
C GLU A 19 9.02 -13.32 1.97
N ARG A 20 8.08 -12.47 2.41
CA ARG A 20 6.65 -12.77 2.40
C ARG A 20 5.84 -12.01 1.35
N LEU A 21 6.32 -10.84 0.93
CA LEU A 21 5.57 -9.91 0.09
C LEU A 21 6.33 -9.61 -1.19
N ASP A 22 5.57 -9.48 -2.28
CA ASP A 22 5.96 -8.74 -3.47
C ASP A 22 5.00 -7.55 -3.56
N CYS A 23 5.54 -6.33 -3.51
CA CYS A 23 4.72 -5.14 -3.55
C CYS A 23 5.42 -3.97 -4.24
N TYR A 24 4.61 -3.03 -4.72
CA TYR A 24 5.13 -1.76 -5.20
C TYR A 24 4.18 -0.62 -4.86
N ALA A 25 4.75 0.57 -4.69
CA ALA A 25 4.04 1.82 -4.46
C ALA A 25 4.29 2.79 -5.61
N TRP A 26 3.30 3.62 -5.92
CA TRP A 26 3.45 4.76 -6.83
C TRP A 26 2.56 5.91 -6.44
N GLU A 27 2.99 7.11 -6.84
CA GLU A 27 2.20 8.33 -6.72
C GLU A 27 1.21 8.41 -7.88
N VAL A 28 -0.05 8.72 -7.56
CA VAL A 28 -1.10 9.05 -8.54
C VAL A 28 -1.10 10.55 -8.80
N ASP A 29 -0.95 11.33 -7.74
CA ASP A 29 -0.82 12.78 -7.72
C ASP A 29 -0.08 13.23 -6.45
N ASP A 30 0.03 14.55 -6.22
CA ASP A 30 0.75 15.17 -5.10
C ASP A 30 0.23 14.78 -3.71
N SER A 31 -0.96 14.18 -3.62
CA SER A 31 -1.67 13.86 -2.37
C SER A 31 -2.10 12.40 -2.26
N THR A 32 -1.87 11.61 -3.31
CA THR A 32 -2.39 10.24 -3.43
C THR A 32 -1.29 9.25 -3.80
N ILE A 33 -1.15 8.23 -2.96
CA ILE A 33 -0.24 7.10 -3.18
C ILE A 33 -1.08 5.82 -3.24
N ILE A 34 -0.74 4.92 -4.16
CA ILE A 34 -1.31 3.56 -4.20
C ILE A 34 -0.19 2.55 -4.00
N LEU A 35 -0.49 1.52 -3.21
CA LEU A 35 0.31 0.32 -3.08
C LEU A 35 -0.46 -0.87 -3.64
N TRP A 36 0.22 -1.70 -4.41
CA TRP A 36 -0.24 -3.05 -4.74
C TRP A 36 0.61 -4.05 -3.97
N ILE A 37 -0.04 -4.95 -3.22
CA ILE A 37 0.61 -5.91 -2.32
C ILE A 37 0.09 -7.31 -2.63
N THR A 38 0.98 -8.28 -2.82
CA THR A 38 0.65 -9.71 -2.84
C THR A 38 1.53 -10.49 -1.87
N TYR A 39 1.07 -11.68 -1.46
CA TYR A 39 1.79 -12.58 -0.58
C TYR A 39 2.43 -13.72 -1.40
N LYS A 40 3.73 -13.94 -1.22
CA LYS A 40 4.43 -15.09 -1.81
C LYS A 40 3.83 -16.38 -1.23
N GLY A 41 3.15 -17.15 -2.08
CA GLY A 41 2.42 -18.36 -1.68
C GLY A 41 0.88 -18.23 -1.67
N MET A 42 0.33 -17.03 -1.91
CA MET A 42 -1.11 -16.81 -2.11
C MET A 42 -1.35 -15.97 -3.37
N PRO A 43 -1.10 -16.51 -4.57
CA PRO A 43 -1.10 -15.74 -5.82
C PRO A 43 -2.45 -15.09 -6.15
N ASP A 44 -3.54 -15.70 -5.68
CA ASP A 44 -4.90 -15.19 -5.93
C ASP A 44 -5.30 -14.07 -4.95
N LEU A 45 -4.53 -13.86 -3.89
CA LEU A 45 -4.74 -12.83 -2.88
C LEU A 45 -3.85 -11.62 -3.15
N TYR A 46 -4.47 -10.46 -3.36
CA TYR A 46 -3.76 -9.20 -3.46
C TYR A 46 -4.58 -8.06 -2.86
N ILE A 47 -3.88 -7.00 -2.50
CA ILE A 47 -4.43 -5.82 -1.86
C ILE A 47 -4.06 -4.60 -2.69
N TYR A 48 -5.04 -3.74 -2.94
CA TYR A 48 -4.77 -2.35 -3.29
C TYR A 48 -4.97 -1.49 -2.06
N GLU A 49 -3.90 -0.87 -1.57
CA GLU A 49 -3.98 0.19 -0.57
C GLU A 49 -3.92 1.54 -1.26
N MET A 50 -4.88 2.41 -0.97
CA MET A 50 -4.85 3.81 -1.38
C MET A 50 -4.66 4.66 -0.14
N ILE A 51 -3.75 5.63 -0.23
CA ILE A 51 -3.41 6.57 0.82
C ILE A 51 -3.67 7.97 0.27
N ASN A 52 -4.58 8.70 0.90
CA ASN A 52 -4.85 10.10 0.60
C ASN A 52 -4.42 10.97 1.77
N ILE A 53 -3.66 12.01 1.49
CA ILE A 53 -3.16 12.98 2.47
C ILE A 53 -3.94 14.28 2.29
N SER A 54 -4.46 14.83 3.38
CA SER A 54 -5.15 16.12 3.33
C SER A 54 -4.20 17.26 3.01
N PRO A 55 -4.69 18.39 2.44
CA PRO A 55 -3.84 19.53 2.10
C PRO A 55 -3.08 20.15 3.30
N ASP A 56 -3.60 20.00 4.52
CA ASP A 56 -2.95 20.48 5.74
C ASP A 56 -1.91 19.49 6.32
N ASN A 57 -1.73 18.33 5.68
CA ASN A 57 -0.81 17.27 6.08
C ASN A 57 -1.01 16.73 7.50
N ASN A 58 -2.19 16.97 8.10
CA ASN A 58 -2.54 16.51 9.44
C ASN A 58 -3.48 15.30 9.42
N HIS A 59 -4.18 15.07 8.31
CA HIS A 59 -5.12 13.97 8.16
C HIS A 59 -4.70 13.03 7.03
N ARG A 60 -4.91 11.74 7.27
CA ARG A 60 -4.67 10.70 6.28
C ARG A 60 -5.82 9.72 6.27
N ALA A 61 -6.34 9.44 5.08
CA ALA A 61 -7.31 8.38 4.86
C ALA A 61 -6.60 7.23 4.14
N ARG A 62 -6.84 5.99 4.60
CA ARG A 62 -6.37 4.80 3.91
C ARG A 62 -7.50 3.83 3.66
N THR A 63 -7.54 3.25 2.47
CA THR A 63 -8.45 2.17 2.13
C THR A 63 -7.68 0.98 1.62
N TRP A 64 -7.99 -0.21 2.13
CA TRP A 64 -7.45 -1.46 1.60
C TRP A 64 -8.57 -2.21 0.93
N HIS A 65 -8.43 -2.49 -0.36
CA HIS A 65 -9.31 -3.38 -1.10
C HIS A 65 -8.64 -4.74 -1.24
N TRP A 66 -9.19 -5.74 -0.55
CA TRP A 66 -8.69 -7.11 -0.59
C TRP A 66 -9.40 -7.86 -1.71
N PHE A 67 -8.61 -8.41 -2.61
CA PHE A 67 -9.09 -9.27 -3.69
C PHE A 67 -8.67 -10.71 -3.42
N ASN A 68 -9.57 -11.65 -3.71
CA ASN A 68 -9.27 -13.07 -3.80
C ASN A 68 -9.94 -13.61 -5.06
N ASN A 69 -9.20 -14.29 -5.93
CA ASN A 69 -9.70 -14.77 -7.23
C ASN A 69 -10.36 -13.63 -8.04
N HIS A 70 -9.72 -12.47 -8.07
CA HIS A 70 -10.21 -11.25 -8.74
C HIS A 70 -11.53 -10.67 -8.22
N GLN A 71 -12.07 -11.19 -7.11
CA GLN A 71 -13.27 -10.68 -6.46
C GLN A 71 -12.92 -9.91 -5.19
N ILE A 72 -13.59 -8.77 -4.97
CA ILE A 72 -13.42 -8.02 -3.72
C ILE A 72 -14.08 -8.81 -2.58
N VAL A 73 -13.27 -9.21 -1.61
CA VAL A 73 -13.73 -9.99 -0.44
C VAL A 73 -13.78 -9.19 0.85
N LYS A 74 -13.02 -8.10 0.95
CA LYS A 74 -12.97 -7.25 2.15
C LYS A 74 -12.53 -5.84 1.81
N ARG A 75 -12.98 -4.88 2.62
CA ARG A 75 -12.45 -3.52 2.66
C ARG A 75 -12.01 -3.17 4.08
N THR A 76 -10.83 -2.59 4.22
CA THR A 76 -10.41 -1.91 5.46
C THR A 76 -10.46 -0.41 5.18
N ILE A 77 -11.07 0.37 6.06
CA ILE A 77 -11.12 1.84 5.95
C ILE A 77 -10.51 2.39 7.24
N ILE A 78 -9.51 3.25 7.09
CA ILE A 78 -8.68 3.73 8.19
C ILE A 78 -8.66 5.26 8.11
N LYS A 79 -8.96 5.89 9.24
CA LYS A 79 -8.82 7.33 9.46
C LYS A 79 -7.66 7.55 10.42
N GLU A 80 -6.72 8.40 10.04
CA GLU A 80 -5.52 8.70 10.81
C GLU A 80 -5.31 10.21 10.94
N GLU A 81 -4.74 10.60 12.06
CA GLU A 81 -4.36 11.97 12.38
C GLU A 81 -2.88 11.97 12.78
N ARG A 82 -2.14 12.98 12.31
CA ARG A 82 -0.73 13.13 12.63
C ARG A 82 -0.57 13.50 14.10
N VAL A 83 0.23 12.72 14.82
CA VAL A 83 0.67 13.05 16.19
C VAL A 83 2.02 13.75 16.07
N GLY A 84 2.10 14.96 16.61
CA GLY A 84 3.31 15.79 16.64
C GLY A 84 4.43 15.19 17.49
#